data_AF-A0A5J4QEQ4-F1
#
_entry.id   AF-A0A5J4QEQ4-F1
#
_cell.length_a   1.000
_cell.length_b   1.000
_cell.length_c   1.000
_cell.angle_alpha   90.00
_cell.angle_beta   90.00
_cell.angle_gamma   90.00
#
_symmetry.space_group_name_H-M   'P 1'
#
loop_
_entity.id
_entity.type
_entity.pdbx_description
1 polymer ?
#
loop_
_entity_poly.entity_id
_entity_poly.type
_entity_poly.pdbx_seq_one_letter_code
_entity_poly.pdbx_strand_id
1 'polypeptide(L)' 'MATVNAYLAFNGNCEAAFDFYKSVFGNEFSFIGRYKDMPSPDQPIPESEYNKIMHISLPIGQGTALYGADMTEAFGQ' A
#
# COMPACT_ATOMS: atom_id res chain seq x y z
N MET A 1 15.08 0.43 -20.06
CA MET A 1 16.00 -0.06 -19.00
C MET A 1 15.16 -0.73 -17.93
N ALA A 2 15.71 -1.72 -17.22
CA ALA A 2 15.01 -2.32 -16.10
C ALA A 2 14.89 -1.32 -14.93
N THR A 3 13.79 -1.40 -14.20
CA THR A 3 13.50 -0.51 -13.07
C THR A 3 13.27 -1.37 -11.82
N VAL A 4 13.78 -0.93 -10.67
CA VAL A 4 13.57 -1.57 -9.37
C VAL A 4 12.90 -0.57 -8.44
N ASN A 5 11.77 -0.98 -7.86
CA ASN A 5 10.99 -0.17 -6.91
C ASN A 5 10.89 -0.91 -5.58
N ALA A 6 11.00 -0.18 -4.48
CA ALA A 6 10.86 -0.77 -3.15
C ALA A 6 9.38 -1.02 -2.83
N TYR A 7 9.10 -2.20 -2.26
CA TYR A 7 7.78 -2.55 -1.73
C TYR A 7 7.89 -2.74 -0.21
N LEU A 8 7.20 -1.89 0.54
CA LEU A 8 7.28 -1.81 2.00
C LEU A 8 6.05 -2.49 2.63
N ALA A 9 6.27 -3.37 3.59
CA ALA A 9 5.22 -3.99 4.38
C ALA A 9 5.07 -3.28 5.74
N PHE A 10 3.83 -3.02 6.15
CA PHE A 10 3.50 -2.30 7.37
C PHE A 10 2.59 -3.11 8.29
N ASN A 11 2.54 -2.72 9.56
CA ASN A 11 1.65 -3.33 10.55
C ASN A 11 0.46 -2.40 10.84
N GLY A 12 -0.40 -2.17 9.84
CA GLY A 12 -1.63 -1.39 9.97
C GLY A 12 -1.46 0.13 9.92
N ASN A 13 -0.26 0.62 9.62
CA ASN A 13 0.05 2.05 9.55
C ASN A 13 0.58 2.51 8.18
N CYS A 14 0.35 1.72 7.12
CA CYS A 14 0.82 2.03 5.76
C CYS A 14 0.35 3.41 5.28
N GLU A 15 -0.94 3.72 5.41
CA GLU A 15 -1.51 4.99 4.94
C GLU A 15 -0.85 6.20 5.63
N ALA A 16 -0.73 6.16 6.95
CA ALA A 16 -0.09 7.25 7.71
C ALA A 16 1.40 7.44 7.33
N ALA A 17 2.12 6.34 7.08
CA ALA A 17 3.50 6.40 6.60
C ALA A 17 3.58 7.01 5.19
N PHE A 18 2.69 6.60 4.29
CA PHE A 18 2.64 7.12 2.94
C PHE A 18 2.18 8.57 2.86
N ASP A 19 1.27 9.03 3.72
CA ASP A 19 0.91 10.45 3.84
C ASP A 19 2.12 11.28 4.30
N PHE A 20 2.92 10.75 5.23
CA PHE A 20 4.18 11.38 5.59
C PHE A 20 5.15 11.42 4.40
N TYR A 21 5.36 10.31 3.69
CA TYR A 21 6.23 10.29 2.50
C TYR A 21 5.76 11.24 1.41
N LYS A 22 4.44 11.29 1.17
CA LYS A 22 3.78 12.23 0.27
C LYS A 22 4.14 13.67 0.62
N SER A 23 4.09 14.03 1.92
CA SER A 23 4.45 15.37 2.40
C SER A 23 5.93 15.71 2.19
N VAL A 24 6.82 14.71 2.25
CA VAL A 24 8.27 14.89 2.07
C VAL A 24 8.65 14.98 0.59
N PHE A 25 8.10 14.10 -0.24
CA PHE A 25 8.41 14.04 -1.67
C PHE A 25 7.59 15.03 -2.52
N GLY A 26 6.49 15.56 -2.00
CA GLY A 26 5.65 16.56 -2.69
C GLY A 26 4.90 16.02 -3.91
N ASN A 27 4.75 14.71 -4.03
CA ASN A 27 4.02 14.04 -5.11
C ASN A 27 2.67 13.53 -4.62
N GLU A 28 1.75 13.23 -5.53
CA GLU A 28 0.45 12.62 -5.21
C GLU A 28 0.51 11.09 -5.33
N PHE A 29 -0.36 10.39 -4.60
CA PHE A 29 -0.51 8.95 -4.79
C PHE A 29 -1.02 8.66 -6.20
N SER A 30 -0.36 7.74 -6.91
CA SER A 30 -0.88 7.27 -8.19
C SER A 30 -1.93 6.16 -8.03
N PHE A 31 -1.95 5.50 -6.87
CA PHE A 31 -2.95 4.51 -6.53
C PHE A 31 -3.05 4.31 -5.01
N ILE A 32 -4.26 4.07 -4.52
CA ILE A 32 -4.54 3.58 -3.18
C ILE A 32 -5.70 2.57 -3.27
N GLY A 33 -5.47 1.35 -2.80
CA GLY A 33 -6.44 0.26 -2.79
C GLY A 33 -6.51 -0.35 -1.39
N ARG A 34 -7.74 -0.58 -0.92
CA ARG A 34 -8.02 -1.19 0.38
C ARG A 34 -8.59 -2.59 0.21
N TYR A 35 -8.50 -3.40 1.26
CA TYR A 35 -9.03 -4.76 1.22
C TYR A 35 -10.54 -4.83 1.02
N LYS A 36 -11.31 -3.84 1.50
CA LYS A 36 -12.76 -3.78 1.26
C LYS A 36 -13.15 -3.63 -0.22
N ASP A 37 -12.24 -3.12 -1.04
CA ASP A 37 -12.47 -2.87 -2.46
C ASP A 37 -12.00 -4.06 -3.32
N MET A 38 -11.47 -5.13 -2.68
CA MET A 38 -10.98 -6.32 -3.36
C MET A 38 -12.15 -7.15 -3.92
N PRO A 39 -12.20 -7.38 -5.25
CA PRO A 39 -13.26 -8.18 -5.84
C PRO A 39 -13.06 -9.66 -5.47
N SER A 40 -14.06 -10.23 -4.79
CA SER A 40 -14.15 -11.66 -4.43
C SER A 40 -12.85 -12.24 -3.87
N PRO A 41 -12.52 -11.96 -2.60
CA PRO A 41 -11.26 -12.39 -2.03
C PRO A 41 -11.22 -13.93 -1.92
N ASP A 42 -10.11 -14.55 -2.35
CA ASP A 42 -9.92 -16.01 -2.24
C ASP A 42 -9.97 -16.50 -0.78
N GLN A 43 -9.61 -15.62 0.15
CA GLN A 43 -9.74 -15.84 1.58
C GLN A 43 -10.58 -14.73 2.23
N PRO A 44 -11.47 -15.07 3.17
CA PRO A 44 -12.25 -14.07 3.87
C PRO A 44 -11.33 -13.14 4.65
N ILE A 45 -11.35 -11.85 4.29
CA ILE A 45 -10.67 -10.81 5.07
C ILE A 45 -11.53 -10.50 6.30
N PRO A 46 -10.96 -10.43 7.51
CA PRO A 46 -11.70 -9.97 8.68
C PRO A 46 -12.21 -8.53 8.48
N GLU A 47 -13.43 -8.23 8.94
CA GLU A 47 -14.00 -6.87 8.83
C GLU A 47 -13.12 -5.82 9.51
N SER A 48 -12.39 -6.19 10.57
CA SER A 48 -11.40 -5.34 11.26
C SER A 48 -10.25 -4.89 10.35
N GLU A 49 -10.01 -5.60 9.25
CA GLU A 49 -8.91 -5.34 8.31
C GLU A 49 -9.37 -4.67 7.01
N TYR A 50 -10.67 -4.44 6.82
CA TYR A 50 -11.24 -3.88 5.58
C TYR A 50 -10.66 -2.53 5.16
N ASN A 51 -10.30 -1.70 6.13
CA ASN A 51 -9.71 -0.40 5.86
C ASN A 51 -8.19 -0.43 5.72
N LYS A 52 -7.52 -1.55 6.00
CA LYS A 52 -6.07 -1.68 5.78
C LYS A 52 -5.72 -1.48 4.30
N ILE A 53 -4.52 -0.98 4.04
CA ILE A 53 -4.03 -0.77 2.68
C ILE A 53 -3.62 -2.11 2.08
N MET A 54 -4.27 -2.50 0.98
CA MET A 54 -3.87 -3.67 0.19
C MET A 54 -2.71 -3.31 -0.75
N HIS A 55 -2.76 -2.13 -1.36
CA HIS A 55 -1.69 -1.62 -2.20
C HIS A 55 -1.77 -0.09 -2.27
N ILE A 56 -0.64 0.58 -2.07
CA ILE A 56 -0.48 2.02 -2.30
C ILE A 56 0.76 2.28 -3.15
N SER A 57 0.70 3.31 -3.99
CA SER A 57 1.78 3.69 -4.89
C SER A 57 2.03 5.20 -4.85
N LEU A 58 3.28 5.58 -4.58
CA LEU A 58 3.74 6.96 -4.54
C LEU A 58 4.94 7.13 -5.50
N PRO A 59 4.77 7.83 -6.63
CA PRO A 59 5.90 8.25 -7.45
C PRO A 59 6.82 9.18 -6.65
N ILE A 60 8.12 8.93 -6.68
CA ILE A 60 9.13 9.74 -5.95
C ILE A 60 10.23 10.29 -6.87
N GLY A 61 10.12 10.09 -8.17
CA GLY A 61 11.08 10.57 -9.17
C GLY A 61 10.82 9.99 -10.56
N GLN A 62 11.72 10.29 -11.51
CA GLN A 62 11.61 9.75 -12.86
C GLN A 62 11.92 8.26 -12.88
N GLY A 63 10.89 7.45 -13.10
CA GLY A 63 11.01 6.00 -13.13
C GLY A 63 11.27 5.37 -11.77
N THR A 64 10.88 6.01 -10.66
CA THR A 64 10.97 5.41 -9.32
C THR A 64 9.71 5.68 -8.54
N ALA A 65 9.17 4.63 -7.91
CA ALA A 65 8.02 4.69 -7.04
C ALA A 65 8.28 3.90 -5.76
N LEU A 66 7.64 4.34 -4.67
CA LEU A 66 7.46 3.54 -3.47
C LEU A 66 6.13 2.83 -3.55
N TYR A 67 6.14 1.55 -3.21
CA TYR A 67 4.94 0.75 -3.06
C TYR A 67 4.81 0.29 -1.61
N GLY A 68 3.58 0.06 -1.17
CA GLY A 68 3.36 -0.47 0.15
C GLY A 68 2.03 -1.19 0.33
N ALA A 69 1.96 -1.97 1.41
CA ALA A 69 0.75 -2.61 1.90
C ALA A 69 0.82 -2.81 3.41
N ASP A 70 -0.34 -2.91 4.04
CA ASP A 70 -0.47 -3.43 5.40
C ASP A 70 -0.53 -4.95 5.36
N MET A 71 0.17 -5.60 6.29
CA MET A 71 0.05 -7.04 6.50
C MET A 71 -1.33 -7.37 7.09
N THR A 72 -1.89 -8.48 6.62
CA THR A 72 -3.17 -9.04 7.08
C THR A 72 -2.94 -10.41 7.67
N GLU A 73 -3.77 -10.79 8.63
CA GLU A 73 -3.75 -12.17 9.16
C GLU A 73 -4.10 -13.20 8.06
N ALA A 74 -4.91 -12.80 7.08
CA ALA A 74 -5.27 -13.63 5.94
C ALA A 74 -4.09 -13.96 5.01
N PHE A 75 -3.14 -13.03 4.79
CA PHE A 75 -2.02 -13.25 3.85
C PHE A 75 -0.68 -13.56 4.53
N GLY A 76 -0.75 -14.09 5.75
CA GLY A 76 0.41 -14.52 6.53
C GLY A 76 0.89 -13.44 7.51
N GLN A 77 0.96 -13.83 8.78
CA GLN A 77 1.93 -13.29 9.73
C GLN A 77 3.20 -14.14 9.70
#